data_AF-A0A1V2NLL4-F1
#
_entry.id   AF-A0A1V2NLL4-F1
#
_cell.length_a   1.000
_cell.length_b   1.000
_cell.length_c   1.000
_cell.angle_alpha   90.00
_cell.angle_beta   90.00
_cell.angle_gamma   90.00
#
_symmetry.space_group_name_H-M   'P 1'
#
loop_
_entity.id
_entity.type
_entity.pdbx_description
1 polymer ?
#
loop_
_entity_poly.entity_id
_entity_poly.type
_entity_poly.pdbx_seq_one_letter_code
_entity_poly.pdbx_strand_id
1 'polypeptide(L)'
;MTTSAPTRVSRLRTLGIAGLVLAAIGLGGGFVLVFGWSIDETHFDRPSAEFDAFAAEIAAMPGVGAVEKERWVEAPAFWSPVSSLRVTVERSGLPAVLEIACSSRNADPIDWGLVVQTPARAQVWVFADRTESGCPDFRLDVVPTVDAVDRLAPGRSIQAAVWENGRLSFSDLLDGRAEVSSMIPFVAAADDLRGAAGVEADREIEISGPQLTAVPAPGESAAYAALLRTIVDEYGVTEFWDGTGGGTPIDGVPRTQIRGDPASADAVEAAIRASGLRLADAPVVFRED
;
A
#
# COMPACT_ATOMS: atom_id res chain seq x y z
N MET A 1 39.42 56.09 7.49
CA MET A 1 40.13 54.80 7.58
C MET A 1 39.71 54.13 8.88
N THR A 2 38.74 53.24 8.80
CA THR A 2 38.28 52.39 9.91
C THR A 2 38.48 50.96 9.48
N THR A 3 39.58 50.38 9.98
CA THR A 3 39.96 48.99 9.77
C THR A 3 39.03 48.11 10.61
N SER A 4 38.09 47.43 9.97
CA SER A 4 37.26 46.40 10.62
C SER A 4 38.10 45.14 10.81
N ALA A 5 38.48 44.84 12.06
CA ALA A 5 39.17 43.61 12.41
C ALA A 5 38.26 42.39 12.15
N PRO A 6 38.78 41.27 11.63
CA PRO A 6 37.99 40.05 11.48
C PRO A 6 37.64 39.52 12.88
N THR A 7 36.35 39.49 13.19
CA THR A 7 35.79 38.86 14.39
C THR A 7 36.15 37.38 14.35
N ARG A 8 37.19 36.97 15.07
CA ARG A 8 37.42 35.57 15.40
C ARG A 8 36.24 35.09 16.22
N VAL A 9 35.30 34.40 15.56
CA VAL A 9 34.27 33.64 16.25
C VAL A 9 35.01 32.61 17.10
N SER A 10 35.03 32.85 18.40
CA SER A 10 35.65 31.96 19.39
C SER A 10 35.12 30.54 19.17
N ARG A 11 36.02 29.55 19.03
CA ARG A 11 35.65 28.13 18.85
C ARG A 11 34.70 27.65 19.95
N LEU A 12 34.71 28.28 21.13
CA LEU A 12 33.78 28.02 22.23
C LEU A 12 32.33 28.46 21.92
N ARG A 13 32.13 29.54 21.16
CA ARG A 13 30.80 29.94 20.69
C ARG A 13 30.27 28.98 19.64
N THR A 14 31.12 28.52 18.73
CA THR A 14 30.73 27.54 17.70
C THR A 14 30.39 26.18 18.32
N LEU A 15 31.18 25.71 19.30
CA LEU A 15 30.90 24.48 20.06
C LEU A 15 29.65 24.61 20.92
N GLY A 16 29.41 25.78 21.54
CA GLY A 16 28.20 26.05 22.31
C GLY A 16 26.93 26.04 21.46
N ILE A 17 26.97 26.63 20.27
CA ILE A 17 25.85 26.61 19.32
C ILE A 17 25.64 25.20 18.76
N ALA A 18 26.70 24.48 18.40
CA ALA A 18 26.60 23.11 17.91
C ALA A 18 26.01 22.16 18.97
N GLY A 19 26.40 22.30 20.24
CA GLY A 19 25.83 21.55 21.34
C GLY A 19 24.34 21.86 21.58
N LEU A 20 23.94 23.12 21.43
CA LEU A 20 22.55 23.55 21.61
C LEU A 20 21.65 23.09 20.44
N VAL A 21 22.18 23.10 19.22
CA VAL A 21 21.50 22.54 18.03
C VAL A 21 21.36 21.03 18.14
N LEU A 22 22.40 20.30 18.57
CA LEU A 22 22.33 18.86 18.79
C LEU A 22 21.37 18.49 19.94
N ALA A 23 21.32 19.29 21.01
CA ALA A 23 20.35 19.10 22.08
C ALA A 23 18.91 19.40 21.62
N ALA A 24 18.70 20.42 20.79
CA ALA A 24 17.39 20.74 20.22
C ALA A 24 16.93 19.70 19.19
N ILE A 25 17.84 19.15 18.37
CA ILE A 25 17.57 18.04 17.46
C ILE A 25 17.35 16.75 18.23
N GLY A 26 18.09 16.50 19.32
CA GLY A 26 17.90 15.34 20.19
C GLY A 26 16.57 15.39 20.95
N LEU A 27 16.17 16.57 21.44
CA LEU A 27 14.87 16.77 22.09
C LEU A 27 13.71 16.80 21.07
N GLY A 28 13.90 17.39 19.90
CA GLY A 28 12.90 17.39 18.82
C GLY A 28 12.72 16.03 18.18
N GLY A 29 13.80 15.31 17.91
CA GLY A 29 13.80 13.94 17.39
C GLY A 29 13.32 12.93 18.43
N GLY A 30 13.69 13.10 19.70
CA GLY A 30 13.15 12.34 20.82
C GLY A 30 11.67 12.61 21.06
N PHE A 31 11.21 13.86 20.91
CA PHE A 31 9.80 14.22 20.96
C PHE A 31 9.03 13.62 19.77
N VAL A 32 9.57 13.65 18.56
CA VAL A 32 8.95 13.03 17.36
C VAL A 32 8.96 11.51 17.44
N LEU A 33 9.98 10.89 18.04
CA LEU A 33 9.98 9.44 18.30
C LEU A 33 8.99 9.09 19.40
N VAL A 34 8.92 9.83 20.51
CA VAL A 34 7.91 9.60 21.56
C VAL A 34 6.51 9.90 21.03
N PHE A 35 6.29 10.94 20.22
CA PHE A 35 5.00 11.21 19.59
C PHE A 35 4.67 10.18 18.52
N GLY A 36 5.64 9.75 17.70
CA GLY A 36 5.46 8.71 16.69
C GLY A 36 5.14 7.35 17.32
N TRP A 37 5.73 7.06 18.49
CA TRP A 37 5.37 5.92 19.34
C TRP A 37 4.12 6.17 20.22
N SER A 38 3.64 7.41 20.34
CA SER A 38 2.35 7.76 20.98
C SER A 38 1.20 7.84 19.95
N ILE A 39 1.53 7.79 18.65
CA ILE A 39 0.62 7.48 17.54
C ILE A 39 0.68 5.97 17.24
N ASP A 40 1.26 5.18 18.15
CA ASP A 40 0.68 3.87 18.46
C ASP A 40 -0.47 4.19 19.43
N GLU A 41 -1.66 4.37 18.86
CA GLU A 41 -2.85 4.77 19.60
C GLU A 41 -3.06 3.78 20.75
N THR A 42 -3.01 4.26 22.00
CA THR A 42 -3.23 3.35 23.13
C THR A 42 -4.68 2.86 23.08
N HIS A 43 -4.88 1.62 22.61
CA HIS A 43 -6.18 0.96 22.59
C HIS A 43 -6.59 0.59 24.01
N PHE A 44 -7.79 1.02 24.41
CA PHE A 44 -8.40 0.58 25.67
C PHE A 44 -9.62 -0.27 25.38
N ASP A 45 -9.55 -1.55 25.77
CA ASP A 45 -10.62 -2.53 25.53
C ASP A 45 -12.01 -2.02 25.95
N ARG A 46 -12.98 -2.26 25.06
CA ARG A 46 -14.41 -2.01 25.24
C ARG A 46 -15.21 -3.23 24.78
N PRO A 47 -15.21 -4.32 25.55
CA PRO A 47 -15.92 -5.55 25.16
C PRO A 47 -17.41 -5.30 24.92
N SER A 48 -18.01 -6.06 24.00
CA SER A 48 -19.45 -6.05 23.71
C SER A 48 -19.92 -7.47 23.45
N ALA A 49 -20.89 -7.94 24.23
CA ALA A 49 -21.48 -9.27 24.06
C ALA A 49 -22.18 -9.42 22.70
N GLU A 50 -22.74 -8.33 22.16
CA GLU A 50 -23.40 -8.31 20.86
C GLU A 50 -22.38 -8.46 19.72
N PHE A 51 -21.29 -7.71 19.78
CA PHE A 51 -20.17 -7.83 18.83
C PHE A 51 -19.49 -9.19 18.95
N ASP A 52 -19.33 -9.70 20.17
CA ASP A 52 -18.75 -11.01 20.42
C ASP A 52 -19.61 -12.14 19.84
N ALA A 53 -20.94 -12.05 19.97
CA ALA A 53 -21.87 -13.01 19.39
C ALA A 53 -21.85 -12.96 17.86
N PHE A 54 -21.80 -11.77 17.26
CA PHE A 54 -21.70 -11.60 15.81
C PHE A 54 -20.39 -12.20 15.26
N ALA A 55 -19.26 -11.94 15.91
CA ALA A 55 -17.99 -12.55 15.52
C ALA A 55 -18.00 -14.08 15.65
N ALA A 56 -18.68 -14.62 16.68
CA ALA A 56 -18.85 -16.06 16.86
C ALA A 56 -19.75 -16.69 15.79
N GLU A 57 -20.80 -15.98 15.34
CA GLU A 57 -21.65 -16.40 14.23
C GLU A 57 -20.84 -16.54 12.93
N ILE A 58 -20.01 -15.55 12.61
CA ILE A 58 -19.11 -15.59 11.44
C ILE A 58 -18.09 -16.72 11.56
N ALA A 59 -17.48 -16.90 12.74
CA ALA A 59 -16.50 -17.95 12.98
C ALA A 59 -17.07 -19.37 12.79
N ALA A 60 -18.39 -19.54 12.93
CA ALA A 60 -19.06 -20.83 12.75
C ALA A 60 -19.44 -21.11 11.27
N MET A 61 -19.23 -20.16 10.36
CA MET A 61 -19.64 -20.31 8.96
C MET A 61 -18.72 -21.28 8.19
N PRO A 62 -19.28 -22.09 7.27
CA PRO A 62 -18.49 -22.93 6.39
C PRO A 62 -17.46 -22.15 5.58
N GLY A 63 -16.21 -22.62 5.59
CA GLY A 63 -15.10 -21.98 4.88
C GLY A 63 -14.43 -20.84 5.65
N VAL A 64 -14.92 -20.43 6.83
CA VAL A 64 -14.21 -19.48 7.70
C VAL A 64 -13.16 -20.22 8.52
N GLY A 65 -11.90 -19.80 8.42
CA GLY A 65 -10.77 -20.40 9.11
C GLY A 65 -10.39 -19.69 10.40
N ALA A 66 -10.51 -18.36 10.44
CA ALA A 66 -10.21 -17.56 11.62
C ALA A 66 -11.01 -16.25 11.62
N VAL A 67 -11.34 -15.78 12.81
CA VAL A 67 -11.94 -14.45 13.04
C VAL A 67 -11.13 -13.77 14.14
N GLU A 68 -10.40 -12.74 13.77
CA GLU A 68 -9.75 -11.81 14.69
C GLU A 68 -10.70 -10.64 14.92
N LYS A 69 -10.86 -10.25 16.18
CA LYS A 69 -11.77 -9.18 16.58
C LYS A 69 -11.13 -8.32 17.64
N GLU A 70 -11.41 -7.04 17.58
CA GLU A 70 -11.00 -6.09 18.59
C GLU A 70 -12.07 -5.01 18.73
N ARG A 71 -12.27 -4.53 19.96
CA ARG A 71 -13.13 -3.38 20.22
C ARG A 71 -12.50 -2.50 21.28
N TRP A 72 -12.16 -1.28 20.91
CA TRP A 72 -11.36 -0.39 21.76
C TRP A 72 -11.85 1.05 21.68
N VAL A 73 -11.35 1.90 22.56
CA VAL A 73 -11.39 3.36 22.39
C VAL A 73 -9.97 3.91 22.42
N GLU A 74 -9.76 5.01 21.71
CA GLU A 74 -8.46 5.67 21.60
C GLU A 74 -8.38 6.90 22.50
N ALA A 75 -7.20 7.12 23.09
CA ALA A 75 -6.90 8.36 23.80
C ALA A 75 -6.66 9.51 22.80
N PRO A 76 -7.02 10.77 23.13
CA PRO A 76 -7.66 11.23 24.36
C PRO A 76 -9.20 11.27 24.25
N ALA A 77 -9.76 10.84 23.12
CA ALA A 77 -11.19 10.93 22.89
C ALA A 77 -11.95 10.02 23.86
N PHE A 78 -11.67 8.71 23.92
CA PHE A 78 -12.34 7.74 24.80
C PHE A 78 -13.88 7.62 24.65
N TRP A 79 -14.49 8.18 23.59
CA TRP A 79 -15.96 8.28 23.50
C TRP A 79 -16.57 7.13 22.71
N SER A 80 -16.38 7.13 21.39
CA SER A 80 -16.99 6.15 20.49
C SER A 80 -16.06 4.97 20.30
N PRO A 81 -16.45 3.74 20.69
CA PRO A 81 -15.61 2.58 20.46
C PRO A 81 -15.45 2.30 18.97
N VAL A 82 -14.24 1.93 18.59
CA VAL A 82 -13.92 1.34 17.29
C VAL A 82 -14.05 -0.16 17.43
N SER A 83 -14.73 -0.79 16.48
CA SER A 83 -14.78 -2.26 16.38
C SER A 83 -14.07 -2.65 15.09
N SER A 84 -13.16 -3.61 15.15
CA SER A 84 -12.52 -4.19 13.97
C SER A 84 -12.75 -5.68 13.92
N LEU A 85 -13.06 -6.17 12.72
CA LEU A 85 -13.25 -7.58 12.45
C LEU A 85 -12.43 -7.99 11.24
N ARG A 86 -11.51 -8.93 11.43
CA ARG A 86 -10.72 -9.53 10.36
C ARG A 86 -11.07 -11.01 10.21
N VAL A 87 -11.57 -11.37 9.04
CA VAL A 87 -12.07 -12.72 8.74
C VAL A 87 -11.14 -13.37 7.71
N THR A 88 -10.53 -14.50 8.09
CA THR A 88 -9.86 -15.38 7.15
C THR A 88 -10.86 -16.40 6.63
N VAL A 89 -11.09 -16.43 5.31
CA VAL A 89 -12.12 -17.24 4.68
C VAL A 89 -11.62 -17.88 3.39
N GLU A 90 -12.02 -19.11 3.12
CA GLU A 90 -11.81 -19.77 1.84
C GLU A 90 -12.67 -19.11 0.75
N ARG A 91 -12.20 -19.13 -0.50
CA ARG A 91 -12.91 -18.55 -1.64
C ARG A 91 -14.36 -19.04 -1.77
N SER A 92 -14.65 -20.29 -1.44
CA SER A 92 -16.01 -20.86 -1.48
C SER A 92 -16.95 -20.28 -0.41
N GLY A 93 -16.43 -19.85 0.74
CA GLY A 93 -17.19 -19.25 1.84
C GLY A 93 -17.42 -17.75 1.69
N LEU A 94 -16.60 -17.08 0.87
CA LEU A 94 -16.62 -15.62 0.71
C LEU A 94 -18.03 -15.02 0.41
N PRO A 95 -18.84 -15.55 -0.53
CA PRO A 95 -20.15 -14.96 -0.80
C PRO A 95 -21.08 -14.96 0.42
N ALA A 96 -21.05 -16.02 1.23
CA ALA A 96 -21.86 -16.10 2.44
C ALA A 96 -21.38 -15.09 3.50
N VAL A 97 -20.06 -14.91 3.66
CA VAL A 97 -19.50 -13.91 4.58
C VAL A 97 -19.88 -12.48 4.14
N LEU A 98 -19.89 -12.19 2.85
CA LEU A 98 -20.38 -10.88 2.37
C LEU A 98 -21.87 -10.71 2.65
N GLU A 99 -22.69 -11.75 2.41
CA GLU A 99 -24.13 -11.71 2.70
C GLU A 99 -24.42 -11.47 4.19
N ILE A 100 -23.70 -12.13 5.11
CA ILE A 100 -23.90 -11.92 6.55
C ILE A 100 -23.40 -10.54 7.00
N ALA A 101 -22.31 -10.04 6.42
CA ALA A 101 -21.81 -8.71 6.71
C ALA A 101 -22.85 -7.64 6.34
N CYS A 102 -23.54 -7.81 5.20
CA CYS A 102 -24.52 -6.87 4.69
C CYS A 102 -25.92 -7.01 5.30
N SER A 103 -26.25 -8.18 5.84
CA SER A 103 -27.53 -8.43 6.55
C SER A 103 -27.43 -8.34 8.07
N SER A 104 -26.24 -8.03 8.59
CA SER A 104 -25.98 -7.91 10.02
C SER A 104 -26.89 -6.89 10.69
N ARG A 105 -27.37 -7.26 11.88
CA ARG A 105 -28.12 -6.36 12.76
C ARG A 105 -27.24 -5.71 13.82
N ASN A 106 -25.93 -5.92 13.76
CA ASN A 106 -25.00 -5.26 14.68
C ASN A 106 -25.08 -3.74 14.46
N ALA A 107 -25.37 -3.00 15.52
CA ALA A 107 -25.53 -1.55 15.45
C ALA A 107 -24.19 -0.81 15.49
N ASP A 108 -23.13 -1.47 15.95
CA ASP A 108 -21.79 -0.86 16.01
C ASP A 108 -21.16 -0.81 14.61
N PRO A 109 -20.60 0.34 14.19
CA PRO A 109 -19.75 0.42 13.00
C PRO A 109 -18.52 -0.49 13.16
N ILE A 110 -18.21 -1.26 12.12
CA ILE A 110 -17.08 -2.21 12.10
C ILE A 110 -16.13 -1.84 10.97
N ASP A 111 -14.83 -1.75 11.28
CA ASP A 111 -13.75 -1.77 10.29
C ASP A 111 -13.52 -3.23 9.86
N TRP A 112 -13.77 -3.55 8.58
CA TRP A 112 -13.72 -4.91 8.06
C TRP A 112 -12.40 -5.20 7.37
N GLY A 113 -11.83 -6.37 7.65
CA GLY A 113 -10.76 -6.97 6.88
C GLY A 113 -11.15 -8.37 6.42
N LEU A 114 -10.98 -8.68 5.14
CA LEU A 114 -11.12 -10.05 4.63
C LEU A 114 -9.75 -10.54 4.13
N VAL A 115 -9.34 -11.72 4.59
CA VAL A 115 -8.19 -12.46 4.08
C VAL A 115 -8.72 -13.69 3.38
N VAL A 116 -8.81 -13.63 2.05
CA VAL A 116 -9.42 -14.69 1.25
C VAL A 116 -8.37 -15.67 0.76
N GLN A 117 -8.47 -16.92 1.20
CA GLN A 117 -7.62 -18.02 0.76
C GLN A 117 -8.21 -18.68 -0.49
N THR A 118 -7.41 -18.77 -1.54
CA THR A 118 -7.85 -19.22 -2.86
C THR A 118 -7.33 -20.63 -3.20
N PRO A 119 -7.94 -21.36 -4.14
CA PRO A 119 -7.49 -22.70 -4.52
C PRO A 119 -6.05 -22.75 -5.05
N ALA A 120 -5.57 -21.72 -5.75
CA ALA A 120 -4.19 -21.62 -6.21
C ALA A 120 -3.23 -21.10 -5.12
N ARG A 121 -3.67 -21.11 -3.85
CA ARG A 121 -2.92 -20.68 -2.66
C ARG A 121 -2.56 -19.20 -2.62
N ALA A 122 -3.21 -18.37 -3.44
CA ALA A 122 -3.13 -16.92 -3.25
C ALA A 122 -3.93 -16.49 -2.01
N GLN A 123 -3.48 -15.44 -1.35
CA GLN A 123 -4.18 -14.77 -0.25
C GLN A 123 -4.52 -13.35 -0.70
N VAL A 124 -5.81 -13.01 -0.70
CA VAL A 124 -6.28 -11.69 -1.12
C VAL A 124 -6.78 -10.93 0.09
N TRP A 125 -6.18 -9.78 0.35
CA TRP A 125 -6.51 -8.92 1.48
C TRP A 125 -7.33 -7.74 0.98
N VAL A 126 -8.53 -7.55 1.52
CA VAL A 126 -9.36 -6.37 1.26
C VAL A 126 -9.84 -5.79 2.57
N PHE A 127 -9.95 -4.47 2.61
CA PHE A 127 -10.37 -3.74 3.80
C PHE A 127 -11.49 -2.77 3.45
N ALA A 128 -12.42 -2.59 4.37
CA ALA A 128 -13.47 -1.59 4.28
C ALA A 128 -13.50 -0.81 5.59
N ASP A 129 -13.54 0.51 5.46
CA ASP A 129 -13.68 1.43 6.57
C ASP A 129 -15.08 1.31 7.20
N ARG A 130 -15.21 1.74 8.45
CA ARG A 130 -16.47 1.79 9.17
C ARG A 130 -17.58 2.48 8.38
N THR A 131 -18.72 1.81 8.33
CA THR A 131 -19.99 2.39 7.86
C THR A 131 -20.95 2.46 9.04
N GLU A 132 -21.63 3.60 9.22
CA GLU A 132 -22.55 3.82 10.37
C GLU A 132 -23.71 2.81 10.41
N SER A 133 -24.10 2.27 9.27
CA SER A 133 -24.98 1.11 9.14
C SER A 133 -24.89 0.56 7.72
N GLY A 134 -25.02 -0.75 7.58
CA GLY A 134 -25.13 -1.40 6.27
C GLY A 134 -23.95 -2.29 5.88
N CYS A 135 -23.91 -2.60 4.60
CA CYS A 135 -22.95 -3.49 3.96
C CYS A 135 -21.55 -2.84 3.93
N PRO A 136 -20.47 -3.56 4.25
CA PRO A 136 -19.13 -3.00 4.15
C PRO A 136 -18.84 -2.56 2.71
N ASP A 137 -18.38 -1.32 2.54
CA ASP A 137 -17.99 -0.78 1.25
C ASP A 137 -16.48 -0.97 1.04
N PHE A 138 -16.12 -2.07 0.39
CA PHE A 138 -14.74 -2.34 -0.01
C PHE A 138 -14.28 -1.47 -1.20
N ARG A 139 -15.19 -0.68 -1.79
CA ARG A 139 -14.97 0.16 -2.98
C ARG A 139 -14.55 -0.60 -4.25
N LEU A 140 -14.69 -1.92 -4.23
CA LEU A 140 -14.41 -2.85 -5.33
C LEU A 140 -15.30 -4.10 -5.22
N ASP A 141 -15.48 -4.78 -6.35
CA ASP A 141 -16.18 -6.05 -6.40
C ASP A 141 -15.27 -7.18 -5.89
N VAL A 142 -15.41 -7.54 -4.61
CA VAL A 142 -14.48 -8.46 -3.91
C VAL A 142 -14.40 -9.83 -4.58
N VAL A 143 -15.55 -10.43 -4.90
CA VAL A 143 -15.62 -11.80 -5.45
C VAL A 143 -14.86 -11.94 -6.78
N PRO A 144 -15.19 -11.17 -7.84
CA PRO A 144 -14.46 -11.25 -9.10
C PRO A 144 -13.00 -10.78 -8.98
N THR A 145 -12.70 -9.82 -8.09
CA THR A 145 -11.31 -9.43 -7.81
C THR A 145 -10.49 -10.59 -7.30
N VAL A 146 -11.01 -11.35 -6.32
CA VAL A 146 -10.32 -12.53 -5.78
C VAL A 146 -10.11 -13.58 -6.87
N ASP A 147 -11.11 -13.82 -7.73
CA ASP A 147 -10.99 -14.78 -8.84
C ASP A 147 -9.94 -14.36 -9.87
N ALA A 148 -9.81 -13.06 -10.15
CA ALA A 148 -8.78 -12.54 -11.01
C ALA A 148 -7.38 -12.73 -10.40
N VAL A 149 -7.22 -12.43 -9.10
CA VAL A 149 -5.94 -12.60 -8.40
C VAL A 149 -5.54 -14.08 -8.29
N ASP A 150 -6.46 -15.00 -7.97
CA ASP A 150 -6.19 -16.45 -7.92
C ASP A 150 -5.59 -16.97 -9.25
N ARG A 151 -6.14 -16.48 -10.37
CA ARG A 151 -5.67 -16.83 -11.72
C ARG A 151 -4.30 -16.23 -12.06
N LEU A 152 -4.05 -14.99 -11.65
CA LEU A 152 -2.89 -14.19 -12.10
C LEU A 152 -1.68 -14.31 -11.18
N ALA A 153 -1.90 -14.61 -9.90
CA ALA A 153 -0.91 -14.53 -8.84
C ALA A 153 -0.96 -15.76 -7.92
N PRO A 154 -0.86 -16.99 -8.46
CA PRO A 154 -0.93 -18.20 -7.63
C PRO A 154 0.16 -18.19 -6.55
N GLY A 155 -0.23 -18.48 -5.31
CA GLY A 155 0.68 -18.53 -4.16
C GLY A 155 1.11 -17.18 -3.59
N ARG A 156 0.63 -16.04 -4.11
CA ARG A 156 0.99 -14.70 -3.62
C ARG A 156 0.02 -14.15 -2.59
N SER A 157 0.51 -13.24 -1.75
CA SER A 157 -0.33 -12.44 -0.84
C SER A 157 -0.50 -11.05 -1.43
N ILE A 158 -1.70 -10.73 -1.92
CA ILE A 158 -2.01 -9.46 -2.58
C ILE A 158 -3.01 -8.68 -1.74
N GLN A 159 -2.71 -7.43 -1.41
CA GLN A 159 -3.70 -6.48 -0.92
C GLN A 159 -4.34 -5.76 -2.09
N ALA A 160 -5.67 -5.84 -2.21
CA ALA A 160 -6.45 -5.06 -3.16
C ALA A 160 -7.19 -3.94 -2.40
N ALA A 161 -7.05 -2.71 -2.86
CA ALA A 161 -7.67 -1.55 -2.23
C ALA A 161 -7.94 -0.44 -3.24
N VAL A 162 -8.91 0.42 -2.93
CA VAL A 162 -9.06 1.72 -3.58
C VAL A 162 -8.60 2.78 -2.59
N TRP A 163 -7.61 3.59 -2.98
CA TRP A 163 -7.05 4.65 -2.15
C TRP A 163 -8.03 5.84 -2.04
N GLU A 164 -7.78 6.77 -1.11
CA GLU A 164 -8.61 7.98 -0.94
C GLU A 164 -8.70 8.84 -2.20
N ASN A 165 -7.63 8.86 -3.01
CA ASN A 165 -7.61 9.56 -4.31
C ASN A 165 -8.36 8.80 -5.42
N GLY A 166 -9.05 7.69 -5.09
CA GLY A 166 -9.80 6.87 -6.03
C GLY A 166 -8.95 5.87 -6.83
N ARG A 167 -7.64 5.80 -6.62
CA ARG A 167 -6.78 4.86 -7.37
C ARG A 167 -6.99 3.42 -6.91
N LEU A 168 -7.17 2.50 -7.87
CA LEU A 168 -7.17 1.07 -7.60
C LEU A 168 -5.73 0.60 -7.39
N SER A 169 -5.48 -0.22 -6.38
CA SER A 169 -4.15 -0.70 -6.06
C SER A 169 -4.16 -2.18 -5.74
N PHE A 170 -3.13 -2.86 -6.22
CA PHE A 170 -2.81 -4.23 -5.89
C PHE A 170 -1.36 -4.30 -5.44
N SER A 171 -1.17 -4.51 -4.14
CA SER A 171 0.14 -4.51 -3.50
C SER A 171 0.52 -5.94 -3.12
N ASP A 172 1.66 -6.41 -3.58
CA ASP A 172 2.25 -7.65 -3.09
C ASP A 172 2.80 -7.43 -1.69
N LEU A 173 2.25 -8.16 -0.72
CA LEU A 173 2.60 -8.10 0.70
C LEU A 173 3.81 -8.96 1.05
N LEU A 174 4.46 -9.63 0.08
CA LEU A 174 5.62 -10.47 0.36
C LEU A 174 6.70 -9.72 1.14
N ASP A 175 7.25 -10.38 2.17
CA ASP A 175 8.37 -9.94 3.02
C ASP A 175 9.69 -9.80 2.24
N GLY A 176 9.77 -8.86 1.31
CA GLY A 176 11.01 -8.41 0.66
C GLY A 176 11.59 -9.33 -0.41
N ARG A 177 10.80 -10.21 -1.04
CA ARG A 177 11.30 -11.19 -2.04
C ARG A 177 10.72 -11.09 -3.45
N ALA A 178 9.72 -10.22 -3.68
CA ALA A 178 9.15 -10.11 -5.02
C ALA A 178 10.06 -9.28 -5.91
N GLU A 179 10.80 -9.96 -6.78
CA GLU A 179 11.56 -9.34 -7.87
C GLU A 179 10.62 -8.64 -8.86
N VAL A 180 11.11 -7.58 -9.51
CA VAL A 180 10.38 -6.87 -10.57
C VAL A 180 9.83 -7.86 -11.61
N SER A 181 10.68 -8.77 -12.09
CA SER A 181 10.37 -9.83 -13.06
C SER A 181 9.11 -10.62 -12.69
N SER A 182 8.95 -10.89 -11.40
CA SER A 182 7.91 -11.76 -10.86
C SER A 182 6.53 -11.09 -10.87
N MET A 183 6.47 -9.75 -10.91
CA MET A 183 5.26 -8.94 -10.90
C MET A 183 4.81 -8.51 -12.31
N ILE A 184 5.66 -8.68 -13.33
CA ILE A 184 5.33 -8.36 -14.73
C ILE A 184 4.03 -9.00 -15.22
N PRO A 185 3.71 -10.28 -14.91
CA PRO A 185 2.43 -10.87 -15.32
C PRO A 185 1.22 -10.12 -14.76
N PHE A 186 1.36 -9.56 -13.57
CA PHE A 186 0.31 -8.77 -12.93
C PHE A 186 0.15 -7.41 -13.63
N VAL A 187 1.26 -6.74 -13.96
CA VAL A 187 1.26 -5.51 -14.78
C VAL A 187 0.64 -5.74 -16.15
N ALA A 188 0.93 -6.87 -16.80
CA ALA A 188 0.34 -7.22 -18.08
C ALA A 188 -1.19 -7.41 -18.01
N ALA A 189 -1.73 -7.72 -16.84
CA ALA A 189 -3.15 -7.96 -16.59
C ALA A 189 -3.87 -6.79 -15.90
N ALA A 190 -3.24 -5.61 -15.84
CA ALA A 190 -3.80 -4.42 -15.17
C ALA A 190 -5.21 -4.05 -15.66
N ASP A 191 -5.49 -4.12 -16.96
CA ASP A 191 -6.84 -3.85 -17.49
C ASP A 191 -7.87 -4.91 -17.07
N ASP A 192 -7.48 -6.18 -17.04
CA ASP A 192 -8.35 -7.28 -16.57
C ASP A 192 -8.67 -7.14 -15.08
N LEU A 193 -7.69 -6.75 -14.28
CA LEU A 193 -7.83 -6.51 -12.84
C LEU A 193 -8.77 -5.33 -12.57
N ARG A 194 -8.66 -4.25 -13.36
CA ARG A 194 -9.59 -3.12 -13.29
C ARG A 194 -11.03 -3.56 -13.59
N GLY A 195 -11.22 -4.33 -14.65
CA GLY A 195 -12.52 -4.88 -15.01
C GLY A 195 -13.08 -5.82 -13.93
N ALA A 196 -12.23 -6.66 -13.34
CA ALA A 196 -12.63 -7.56 -12.25
C ALA A 196 -12.97 -6.82 -10.96
N ALA A 197 -12.32 -5.69 -10.68
CA ALA A 197 -12.61 -4.85 -9.52
C ALA A 197 -13.93 -4.08 -9.63
N GLY A 198 -14.59 -4.08 -10.79
CA GLY A 198 -15.85 -3.38 -11.00
C GLY A 198 -15.73 -1.85 -10.93
N VAL A 199 -14.51 -1.31 -11.04
CA VAL A 199 -14.25 0.13 -11.04
C VAL A 199 -14.38 0.72 -12.45
N GLU A 200 -14.40 2.05 -12.56
CA GLU A 200 -14.48 2.75 -13.84
C GLU A 200 -13.28 2.40 -14.75
N ALA A 201 -13.56 2.24 -16.03
CA ALA A 201 -12.58 1.76 -17.01
C ALA A 201 -11.38 2.71 -17.20
N ASP A 202 -11.54 3.99 -16.88
CA ASP A 202 -10.50 5.01 -16.96
C ASP A 202 -9.69 5.19 -15.67
N ARG A 203 -10.07 4.51 -14.58
CA ARG A 203 -9.43 4.63 -13.27
C ARG A 203 -7.96 4.20 -13.32
N GLU A 204 -7.07 4.94 -12.68
CA GLU A 204 -5.68 4.52 -12.55
C GLU A 204 -5.57 3.24 -11.72
N ILE A 205 -4.64 2.37 -12.12
CA ILE A 205 -4.28 1.17 -11.36
C ILE A 205 -2.82 1.23 -10.99
N GLU A 206 -2.52 0.93 -9.73
CA GLU A 206 -1.17 0.77 -9.23
C GLU A 206 -0.92 -0.69 -8.87
N ILE A 207 0.18 -1.21 -9.37
CA ILE A 207 0.66 -2.55 -9.04
C ILE A 207 2.00 -2.36 -8.35
N SER A 208 2.05 -2.74 -7.09
CA SER A 208 3.21 -2.48 -6.25
C SER A 208 3.67 -3.72 -5.52
N GLY A 209 4.92 -3.68 -5.09
CA GLY A 209 5.59 -4.68 -4.26
C GLY A 209 6.91 -4.09 -3.75
N PRO A 210 7.73 -4.87 -3.04
CA PRO A 210 8.96 -4.38 -2.43
C PRO A 210 9.94 -3.70 -3.40
N GLN A 211 10.02 -4.17 -4.65
CA GLN A 211 10.97 -3.70 -5.66
C GLN A 211 10.30 -3.10 -6.90
N LEU A 212 8.96 -3.01 -6.91
CA LEU A 212 8.20 -2.53 -8.06
C LEU A 212 7.10 -1.58 -7.61
N THR A 213 6.97 -0.44 -8.29
CA THR A 213 5.72 0.32 -8.39
C THR A 213 5.48 0.61 -9.87
N ALA A 214 4.38 0.11 -10.42
CA ALA A 214 3.96 0.32 -11.80
C ALA A 214 2.55 0.92 -11.85
N VAL A 215 2.35 1.95 -12.68
CA VAL A 215 1.06 2.67 -12.80
C VAL A 215 0.58 2.71 -14.26
N PRO A 216 0.26 1.56 -14.88
CA PRO A 216 -0.19 1.54 -16.26
C PRO A 216 -1.52 2.31 -16.43
N ALA A 217 -1.59 3.20 -17.42
CA ALA A 217 -2.87 3.78 -17.82
C ALA A 217 -3.80 2.71 -18.40
N PRO A 218 -5.11 2.99 -18.48
CA PRO A 218 -6.04 2.17 -19.26
C PRO A 218 -5.51 1.89 -20.68
N GLY A 219 -5.38 0.61 -21.03
CA GLY A 219 -4.88 0.17 -22.34
C GLY A 219 -3.35 0.19 -22.49
N GLU A 220 -2.58 0.60 -21.49
CA GLU A 220 -1.11 0.56 -21.51
C GLU A 220 -0.52 -0.76 -21.00
N SER A 221 -1.31 -1.64 -20.38
CA SER A 221 -0.85 -2.84 -19.65
C SER A 221 0.17 -3.68 -20.41
N ALA A 222 -0.08 -3.97 -21.68
CA ALA A 222 0.79 -4.79 -22.51
C ALA A 222 2.12 -4.08 -22.85
N ALA A 223 2.08 -2.80 -23.20
CA ALA A 223 3.26 -2.00 -23.51
C ALA A 223 4.11 -1.75 -22.26
N TYR A 224 3.47 -1.49 -21.11
CA TYR A 224 4.14 -1.33 -19.83
C TYR A 224 4.87 -2.62 -19.42
N ALA A 225 4.19 -3.77 -19.52
CA ALA A 225 4.81 -5.06 -19.25
C ALA A 225 5.95 -5.39 -20.23
N ALA A 226 5.85 -4.97 -21.49
CA ALA A 226 6.94 -5.15 -22.47
C ALA A 226 8.18 -4.31 -22.08
N LEU A 227 7.99 -3.05 -21.72
CA LEU A 227 9.07 -2.19 -21.21
C LEU A 227 9.75 -2.82 -19.99
N LEU A 228 8.97 -3.27 -18.99
CA LEU A 228 9.52 -3.89 -17.79
C LEU A 228 10.36 -5.13 -18.11
N ARG A 229 9.92 -5.97 -19.06
CA ARG A 229 10.73 -7.12 -19.50
C ARG A 229 12.03 -6.68 -20.14
N THR A 230 11.99 -5.73 -21.06
CA THR A 230 13.20 -5.22 -21.71
C THR A 230 14.21 -4.69 -20.70
N ILE A 231 13.79 -3.85 -19.76
CA ILE A 231 14.75 -3.26 -18.80
C ILE A 231 15.29 -4.25 -17.78
N VAL A 232 14.51 -5.28 -17.43
CA VAL A 232 14.95 -6.35 -16.54
C VAL A 232 15.88 -7.32 -17.28
N ASP A 233 15.44 -7.85 -18.42
CA ASP A 233 16.12 -8.93 -19.13
C ASP A 233 17.37 -8.46 -19.89
N GLU A 234 17.32 -7.25 -20.47
CA GLU A 234 18.43 -6.73 -21.29
C GLU A 234 19.38 -5.83 -20.50
N TYR A 235 18.86 -5.07 -19.53
CA TYR A 235 19.63 -4.05 -18.81
C TYR A 235 19.83 -4.33 -17.32
N GLY A 236 19.28 -5.44 -16.81
CA GLY A 236 19.52 -5.89 -15.44
C GLY A 236 18.91 -4.98 -14.37
N VAL A 237 17.79 -4.31 -14.66
CA VAL A 237 17.05 -3.53 -13.66
C VAL A 237 16.50 -4.45 -12.57
N THR A 238 16.80 -4.13 -11.32
CA THR A 238 16.41 -4.92 -10.13
C THR A 238 15.33 -4.24 -9.30
N GLU A 239 15.20 -2.92 -9.36
CA GLU A 239 14.12 -2.16 -8.70
C GLU A 239 13.61 -1.07 -9.65
N PHE A 240 12.30 -0.87 -9.66
CA PHE A 240 11.62 0.08 -10.53
C PHE A 240 10.47 0.75 -9.78
N TRP A 241 10.46 2.08 -9.70
CA TRP A 241 9.33 2.80 -9.11
C TRP A 241 8.88 3.92 -10.03
N ASP A 242 7.67 3.78 -10.55
CA ASP A 242 6.97 4.83 -11.26
C ASP A 242 6.64 5.98 -10.30
N GLY A 243 7.11 7.18 -10.64
CA GLY A 243 6.93 8.37 -9.80
C GLY A 243 5.50 8.88 -9.71
N THR A 244 4.58 8.33 -10.49
CA THR A 244 3.15 8.61 -10.39
C THR A 244 2.45 7.75 -9.35
N GLY A 245 3.12 6.71 -8.82
CA GLY A 245 2.64 5.77 -7.80
C GLY A 245 2.53 6.35 -6.38
N GLY A 246 2.18 5.50 -5.42
CA GLY A 246 2.25 5.82 -3.99
C GLY A 246 3.69 6.15 -3.59
N GLY A 247 3.92 7.35 -3.04
CA GLY A 247 5.24 7.79 -2.60
C GLY A 247 5.89 8.90 -3.45
N THR A 248 5.09 9.78 -4.08
CA THR A 248 5.60 10.99 -4.75
C THR A 248 6.71 11.65 -3.90
N PRO A 249 7.88 11.92 -4.48
CA PRO A 249 8.97 12.58 -3.76
C PRO A 249 8.51 13.87 -3.06
N ILE A 250 9.16 14.23 -1.95
CA ILE A 250 8.78 15.36 -1.08
C ILE A 250 8.65 16.69 -1.84
N ASP A 251 9.35 16.85 -2.96
CA ASP A 251 9.30 18.04 -3.81
C ASP A 251 8.13 18.06 -4.81
N GLY A 252 7.27 17.04 -4.78
CA GLY A 252 6.05 16.96 -5.58
C GLY A 252 6.27 16.68 -7.06
N VAL A 253 7.50 16.36 -7.49
CA VAL A 253 7.82 16.06 -8.89
C VAL A 253 7.87 14.54 -9.09
N PRO A 254 6.95 13.98 -9.91
CA PRO A 254 7.02 12.58 -10.29
C PRO A 254 8.35 12.27 -10.98
N ARG A 255 9.05 11.23 -10.52
CA ARG A 255 10.28 10.72 -11.13
C ARG A 255 10.29 9.21 -11.13
N THR A 256 10.65 8.62 -12.25
CA THR A 256 10.86 7.17 -12.35
C THR A 256 12.20 6.83 -11.71
N GLN A 257 12.18 6.11 -10.60
CA GLN A 257 13.39 5.67 -9.92
C GLN A 257 13.74 4.26 -10.38
N ILE A 258 15.03 3.99 -10.57
CA ILE A 258 15.52 2.70 -11.07
C ILE A 258 16.77 2.31 -10.28
N ARG A 259 16.87 1.03 -9.91
CA ARG A 259 18.12 0.39 -9.46
C ARG A 259 18.53 -0.66 -10.50
N GLY A 260 19.81 -0.65 -10.87
CA GLY A 260 20.40 -1.53 -11.88
C GLY A 260 21.85 -1.16 -12.14
N ASP A 261 22.46 -1.71 -13.19
CA ASP A 261 23.82 -1.36 -13.59
C ASP A 261 23.88 0.10 -14.10
N PRO A 262 24.67 1.00 -13.48
CA PRO A 262 24.83 2.38 -13.95
C PRO A 262 25.34 2.47 -15.39
N ALA A 263 26.07 1.47 -15.89
CA ALA A 263 26.54 1.43 -17.29
C ALA A 263 25.39 1.33 -18.30
N SER A 264 24.20 0.87 -17.87
CA SER A 264 23.01 0.73 -18.69
C SER A 264 22.05 1.92 -18.60
N ALA A 265 22.40 2.97 -17.83
CA ALA A 265 21.48 4.06 -17.52
C ALA A 265 20.91 4.75 -18.77
N ASP A 266 21.78 5.10 -19.73
CA ASP A 266 21.37 5.75 -20.98
C ASP A 266 20.46 4.84 -21.83
N ALA A 267 20.72 3.52 -21.82
CA ALA A 267 19.94 2.55 -22.60
C ALA A 267 18.55 2.33 -22.01
N VAL A 268 18.45 2.25 -20.67
CA VAL A 268 17.18 2.16 -19.95
C VAL A 268 16.36 3.44 -20.14
N GLU A 269 16.98 4.62 -20.01
CA GLU A 269 16.28 5.90 -20.23
C GLU A 269 15.79 6.00 -21.69
N ALA A 270 16.60 5.58 -22.66
CA ALA A 270 16.19 5.53 -24.06
C ALA A 270 15.02 4.57 -24.29
N ALA A 271 15.03 3.38 -23.66
CA ALA A 271 13.93 2.41 -23.74
C ALA A 271 12.63 2.98 -23.14
N ILE A 272 12.71 3.67 -22.00
CA ILE A 272 11.58 4.36 -21.38
C ILE A 272 11.02 5.43 -22.31
N ARG A 273 11.86 6.30 -22.86
CA ARG A 273 11.41 7.35 -23.79
C ARG A 273 10.79 6.77 -25.07
N ALA A 274 11.34 5.67 -25.57
CA ALA A 274 10.84 5.00 -26.78
C ALA A 274 9.55 4.20 -26.55
N SER A 275 9.18 3.93 -25.30
CA SER A 275 8.00 3.10 -24.96
C SER A 275 6.67 3.72 -25.38
N GLY A 276 6.60 5.05 -25.51
CA GLY A 276 5.36 5.79 -25.76
C GLY A 276 4.37 5.77 -24.59
N LEU A 277 4.79 5.25 -23.43
CA LEU A 277 4.00 5.25 -22.19
C LEU A 277 4.03 6.63 -21.55
N ARG A 278 3.00 6.94 -20.75
CA ARG A 278 2.93 8.20 -19.99
C ARG A 278 4.15 8.47 -19.09
N LEU A 279 4.79 7.41 -18.57
CA LEU A 279 5.98 7.55 -17.72
C LEU A 279 7.22 8.05 -18.48
N ALA A 280 7.20 8.05 -19.82
CA ALA A 280 8.27 8.55 -20.68
C ALA A 280 8.52 10.06 -20.49
N ASP A 281 7.52 10.79 -20.02
CA ASP A 281 7.60 12.24 -19.79
C ASP A 281 8.22 12.59 -18.41
N ALA A 282 8.35 11.60 -17.52
CA ALA A 282 8.92 11.79 -16.20
C ALA A 282 10.46 11.66 -16.22
N PRO A 283 11.19 12.47 -15.44
CA PRO A 283 12.63 12.27 -15.27
C PRO A 283 12.95 10.88 -14.72
N VAL A 284 13.98 10.23 -15.28
CA VAL A 284 14.51 8.96 -14.79
C VAL A 284 15.67 9.23 -13.83
N VAL A 285 15.66 8.59 -12.67
CA VAL A 285 16.70 8.71 -11.63
C VAL A 285 17.25 7.33 -11.30
N PHE A 286 18.55 7.15 -11.51
CA PHE A 286 19.26 5.95 -11.06
C PHE A 286 19.68 6.11 -9.61
N ARG A 287 19.33 5.13 -8.77
CA ARG A 287 19.75 5.08 -7.37
C ARG A 287 21.02 4.26 -7.25
N GLU A 288 22.03 4.84 -6.62
CA GLU A 288 23.21 4.12 -6.13
C GLU A 288 22.88 3.47 -4.79
N ASP A 289 23.63 2.41 -4.44
CA ASP A 289 23.47 1.67 -3.18
C ASP A 289 23.66 2.51 -1.91
#